data_AF-A0A811NPP9-F1
#
_entry.id   AF-A0A811NPP9-F1
#
_cell.length_a   1.000
_cell.length_b   1.000
_cell.length_c   1.000
_cell.angle_alpha   90.00
_cell.angle_beta   90.00
_cell.angle_gamma   90.00
#
_symmetry.space_group_name_H-M   'P 1'
#
loop_
_entity.id
_entity.type
_entity.pdbx_description
1 polymer ?
#
loop_
_entity_poly.entity_id
_entity_poly.type
_entity_poly.pdbx_seq_one_letter_code
_entity_poly.pdbx_strand_id
1 'polypeptide(L)'
;MAGLSCASSPSRAPMSPAGAGSLLDHVHNAIDLGSGRALSDNANISVLPLGDGGVLCLTEATKGSVLVDLETIGKFRYADRLWALLQSTHPVVTGTEPLSLLPDMFGHGHRVVRMAAGSNERKVAFGSETRWDIPLRMSLTLNQTLPKVIGRVRCWGGLTPGWVHSFAVTENCVVVPEMPLRYSVAGVLMSELTPLYIFDWLPESGSYMHVICRHTGKAVASVEVPPFMTLHLINAYEEKGEDGDKTHAIIADCCEYYADPSIIKEFELHRLRSPGIYSDALPDARVARFRIPLDETAFGELETVLDPEVHGRGVQLSSINLAYQGKQHRYVYACGAQRPCSFFNSLTKIDLVEKGAKMWHEVGSVPSEPLFVARPGGTAEDDGVVISIVSTMEGEGYALLLDGMTFQEIARVRFPYGLPFGFHGCWIPEKI
;
A
#
# COMPACT_ATOMS: atom_id res chain seq x y z
N MET A 1 -2.98 11.75 -8.54
CA MET A 1 -3.31 10.79 -7.46
C MET A 1 -3.40 9.41 -8.03
N ALA A 2 -2.92 8.45 -7.24
CA ALA A 2 -3.11 7.02 -7.41
C ALA A 2 -4.58 6.68 -7.64
N GLY A 3 -4.84 5.81 -8.62
CA GLY A 3 -6.17 5.47 -9.08
C GLY A 3 -6.30 5.77 -10.56
N LEU A 4 -6.09 4.74 -11.38
CA LEU A 4 -6.54 4.62 -12.77
C LEU A 4 -6.78 5.95 -13.51
N SER A 5 -5.72 6.74 -13.74
CA SER A 5 -5.86 7.91 -14.62
C SER A 5 -5.98 7.41 -16.05
N CYS A 6 -7.19 7.37 -16.61
CA CYS A 6 -7.37 7.22 -18.06
C CYS A 6 -6.49 8.26 -18.77
N ALA A 7 -5.72 7.80 -19.74
CA ALA A 7 -4.78 8.62 -20.50
C ALA A 7 -5.47 9.87 -21.06
N SER A 8 -4.92 11.06 -20.80
CA SER A 8 -5.34 12.28 -21.48
C SER A 8 -4.83 12.25 -22.93
N SER A 9 -5.70 11.91 -23.89
CA SER A 9 -5.49 12.21 -25.30
C SER A 9 -6.01 13.62 -25.64
N PRO A 10 -5.43 14.34 -26.62
CA PRO A 10 -5.69 15.77 -26.81
C PRO A 10 -7.07 16.05 -27.40
N SER A 11 -7.71 17.08 -26.83
CA SER A 11 -8.87 17.83 -27.35
C SER A 11 -10.01 17.04 -27.99
N ARG A 12 -11.01 16.65 -27.19
CA ARG A 12 -12.40 16.63 -27.66
C ARG A 12 -13.22 17.60 -26.81
N ALA A 13 -14.02 18.41 -27.51
CA ALA A 13 -14.86 19.49 -26.97
C ALA A 13 -15.80 18.98 -25.84
N PRO A 14 -16.21 19.86 -24.91
CA PRO A 14 -17.02 19.46 -23.77
C PRO A 14 -18.38 18.89 -24.24
N MET A 15 -18.66 17.64 -23.88
CA MET A 15 -20.00 17.06 -24.07
C MET A 15 -20.94 17.54 -22.95
N SER A 16 -22.16 17.86 -23.36
CA SER A 16 -23.31 18.33 -22.56
C SER A 16 -23.76 17.32 -21.50
N PRO A 17 -24.52 17.75 -20.46
CA PRO A 17 -24.86 16.88 -19.34
C PRO A 17 -25.95 15.85 -19.68
N ALA A 18 -25.80 14.67 -19.05
CA ALA A 18 -26.76 13.61 -18.80
C ALA A 18 -27.44 12.90 -19.99
N GLY A 19 -26.97 11.69 -20.28
CA GLY A 19 -27.73 10.62 -20.91
C GLY A 19 -27.17 9.28 -20.44
N ALA A 20 -28.01 8.38 -19.94
CA ALA A 20 -27.61 7.02 -19.57
C ALA A 20 -26.93 6.36 -20.79
N GLY A 21 -25.72 5.82 -20.60
CA GLY A 21 -24.96 5.15 -21.66
C GLY A 21 -25.78 4.04 -22.31
N SER A 22 -25.59 3.82 -23.62
CA SER A 22 -26.31 2.75 -24.31
C SER A 22 -25.81 1.38 -23.82
N LEU A 23 -26.63 0.33 -23.95
CA LEU A 23 -26.22 -1.05 -23.60
C LEU A 23 -24.93 -1.48 -24.33
N LEU A 24 -24.69 -0.96 -25.54
CA LEU A 24 -23.48 -1.21 -26.31
C LEU A 24 -22.25 -0.55 -25.68
N ASP A 25 -22.39 0.65 -25.12
CA ASP A 25 -21.31 1.34 -24.41
C ASP A 25 -20.95 0.58 -23.13
N HIS A 26 -21.93 0.07 -22.39
CA HIS A 26 -21.69 -0.77 -21.22
C HIS A 26 -20.95 -2.08 -21.56
N VAL A 27 -21.32 -2.73 -22.67
CA VAL A 27 -20.63 -3.94 -23.14
C VAL A 27 -19.20 -3.62 -23.58
N HIS A 28 -18.97 -2.51 -24.29
CA HIS A 28 -17.64 -2.09 -24.72
C HIS A 28 -16.74 -1.77 -23.53
N ASN A 29 -17.24 -1.03 -22.54
CA ASN A 29 -16.51 -0.69 -21.34
C ASN A 29 -16.22 -1.91 -20.45
N ALA A 30 -17.16 -2.85 -20.33
CA ALA A 30 -16.91 -4.11 -19.63
C ALA A 30 -15.83 -4.95 -20.33
N ILE A 31 -15.81 -4.96 -21.68
CA ILE A 31 -14.75 -5.61 -22.47
C ILE A 31 -13.41 -4.88 -22.29
N ASP A 32 -13.39 -3.55 -22.29
CA ASP A 32 -12.18 -2.76 -22.13
C ASP A 32 -11.60 -2.85 -20.70
N LEU A 33 -12.45 -2.95 -19.68
CA LEU A 33 -12.02 -3.19 -18.31
C LEU A 33 -11.52 -4.64 -18.15
N GLY A 34 -12.27 -5.63 -18.66
CA GLY A 34 -11.89 -7.04 -18.62
C GLY A 34 -10.63 -7.36 -19.43
N SER A 35 -10.33 -6.58 -20.47
CA SER A 35 -9.09 -6.67 -21.26
C SER A 35 -7.95 -5.80 -20.72
N GLY A 36 -8.21 -4.97 -19.70
CA GLY A 36 -7.24 -4.04 -19.13
C GLY A 36 -6.91 -2.83 -20.02
N ARG A 37 -7.64 -2.62 -21.13
CA ARG A 37 -7.44 -1.48 -22.03
C ARG A 37 -7.78 -0.15 -21.36
N ALA A 38 -8.85 -0.11 -20.57
CA ALA A 38 -9.27 1.06 -19.80
C ALA A 38 -8.33 1.39 -18.63
N LEU A 39 -7.39 0.50 -18.27
CA LEU A 39 -6.47 0.72 -17.17
C LEU A 39 -5.29 1.60 -17.59
N SER A 40 -4.94 2.53 -16.72
CA SER A 40 -3.76 3.39 -16.86
C SER A 40 -2.48 2.58 -16.86
N ASP A 41 -1.47 3.06 -17.58
CA ASP A 41 -0.08 2.60 -17.48
C ASP A 41 0.83 3.62 -16.76
N ASN A 42 0.25 4.61 -16.10
CA ASN A 42 0.97 5.66 -15.39
C ASN A 42 1.58 5.12 -14.07
N ALA A 43 2.84 4.69 -14.13
CA ALA A 43 3.61 4.10 -13.04
C ALA A 43 4.17 5.16 -12.07
N ASN A 44 3.30 5.85 -11.33
CA ASN A 44 3.64 7.04 -10.55
C ASN A 44 3.53 6.88 -9.02
N ILE A 45 3.39 5.66 -8.50
CA ILE A 45 3.13 5.44 -7.07
C ILE A 45 4.37 4.99 -6.33
N SER A 46 4.93 3.84 -6.72
CA SER A 46 6.02 3.21 -5.97
C SER A 46 7.21 2.89 -6.86
N VAL A 47 8.40 2.91 -6.24
CA VAL A 47 9.67 2.54 -6.85
C VAL A 47 10.24 1.38 -6.05
N LEU A 48 10.46 0.24 -6.70
CA LEU A 48 10.83 -1.02 -6.06
C LEU A 48 12.15 -1.53 -6.65
N PRO A 49 13.23 -1.69 -5.85
CA PRO A 49 14.42 -2.38 -6.32
C PRO A 49 14.13 -3.89 -6.46
N LEU A 50 14.55 -4.46 -7.58
CA LEU A 50 14.49 -5.89 -7.85
C LEU A 50 15.79 -6.57 -7.41
N GLY A 51 15.71 -7.85 -7.05
CA GLY A 51 16.87 -8.62 -6.57
C GLY A 51 17.98 -8.85 -7.62
N ASP A 52 17.72 -8.55 -8.90
CA ASP A 52 18.70 -8.58 -9.99
C ASP A 52 19.39 -7.23 -10.23
N GLY A 53 19.03 -6.20 -9.46
CA GLY A 53 19.54 -4.83 -9.60
C GLY A 53 18.71 -3.94 -10.54
N GLY A 54 17.64 -4.47 -11.16
CA GLY A 54 16.67 -3.62 -11.87
C GLY A 54 15.83 -2.79 -10.91
N VAL A 55 15.19 -1.73 -11.42
CA VAL A 55 14.26 -0.89 -10.64
C VAL A 55 12.91 -0.87 -11.33
N LEU A 56 11.86 -1.13 -10.57
CA LEU A 56 10.49 -1.23 -11.07
C LEU A 56 9.64 -0.08 -10.51
N CYS A 57 9.10 0.75 -11.39
CA CYS A 57 8.06 1.71 -11.05
C CYS A 57 6.67 1.08 -11.19
N LEU A 58 5.78 1.38 -10.25
CA LEU A 58 4.48 0.72 -10.11
C LEU A 58 3.31 1.68 -9.97
N THR A 59 2.14 1.19 -10.36
CA THR A 59 0.81 1.68 -9.99
C THR A 59 -0.08 0.49 -9.64
N GLU A 60 -1.34 0.73 -9.24
CA GLU A 60 -2.26 -0.35 -8.83
C GLU A 60 -2.76 -1.18 -10.01
N ALA A 61 -2.56 -0.72 -11.25
CA ALA A 61 -2.79 -1.50 -12.45
C ALA A 61 -1.52 -2.26 -12.85
N THR A 62 -1.64 -3.57 -13.09
CA THR A 62 -0.49 -4.41 -13.50
C THR A 62 0.13 -3.94 -14.82
N LYS A 63 -0.67 -3.35 -15.71
CA LYS A 63 -0.25 -2.73 -16.98
C LYS A 63 0.69 -1.53 -16.79
N GLY A 64 0.62 -0.84 -15.66
CA GLY A 64 1.48 0.30 -15.30
C GLY A 64 2.70 -0.11 -14.48
N SER A 65 3.32 -1.23 -14.84
CA SER A 65 4.60 -1.66 -14.30
C SER A 65 5.69 -1.33 -15.32
N VAL A 66 6.71 -0.57 -14.92
CA VAL A 66 7.73 -0.01 -15.83
C VAL A 66 9.12 -0.21 -15.25
N LEU A 67 10.05 -0.76 -16.05
CA LEU A 67 11.44 -0.93 -15.67
C LEU A 67 12.22 0.35 -15.97
N VAL A 68 13.06 0.79 -15.03
CA VAL A 68 13.83 2.04 -15.13
C VAL A 68 15.28 1.89 -14.67
N ASP A 69 16.15 2.75 -15.20
CA ASP A 69 17.55 2.98 -14.82
C ASP A 69 17.88 4.49 -14.85
N LEU A 70 17.02 5.30 -14.22
CA LEU A 70 16.89 6.76 -14.40
C LEU A 70 16.23 7.16 -15.72
N GLU A 71 16.29 6.32 -16.75
CA GLU A 71 15.46 6.40 -17.95
C GLU A 71 14.41 5.28 -17.98
N THR A 72 13.43 5.40 -18.87
CA THR A 72 12.46 4.32 -19.09
C THR A 72 13.10 3.25 -19.99
N ILE A 73 13.42 2.09 -19.42
CA ILE A 73 13.90 0.93 -20.19
C ILE A 73 12.74 0.33 -20.98
N GLY A 74 11.58 0.17 -20.34
CA GLY A 74 10.39 -0.35 -21.01
C GLY A 74 9.30 -0.86 -20.07
N LYS A 75 8.20 -1.31 -20.65
CA LYS A 75 7.09 -1.89 -19.87
C LYS A 75 7.49 -3.24 -19.30
N PHE A 76 7.28 -3.41 -18.00
CA PHE A 76 7.44 -4.69 -17.33
C PHE A 76 6.15 -5.51 -17.51
N ARG A 77 6.22 -6.57 -18.32
CA ARG A 77 5.08 -7.45 -18.57
C ARG A 77 5.22 -8.73 -17.77
N TYR A 78 4.27 -8.98 -16.89
CA TYR A 78 4.17 -10.24 -16.18
C TYR A 78 3.89 -11.39 -17.16
N ALA A 79 4.70 -12.45 -17.10
CA ALA A 79 4.57 -13.63 -17.96
C ALA A 79 3.61 -14.69 -17.37
N ASP A 80 3.13 -14.48 -16.15
CA ASP A 80 2.25 -15.40 -15.45
C ASP A 80 0.84 -15.46 -16.04
N ARG A 81 0.12 -16.53 -15.70
CA ARG A 81 -1.28 -16.75 -16.09
C ARG A 81 -2.23 -16.52 -14.91
N LEU A 82 -1.94 -15.54 -14.05
CA LEU A 82 -2.80 -15.25 -12.89
C LEU A 82 -3.99 -14.34 -13.23
N TRP A 83 -3.98 -13.71 -14.42
CA TRP A 83 -5.07 -12.92 -14.98
C TRP A 83 -5.49 -11.79 -14.01
N ALA A 84 -4.50 -11.15 -13.40
CA ALA A 84 -4.70 -10.05 -12.46
C ALA A 84 -4.49 -8.71 -13.16
N LEU A 85 -5.54 -7.91 -13.18
CA LEU A 85 -5.55 -6.55 -13.75
C LEU A 85 -5.08 -5.50 -12.73
N LEU A 86 -5.28 -5.78 -11.45
CA LEU A 86 -4.92 -4.94 -10.33
C LEU A 86 -3.89 -5.63 -9.43
N GLN A 87 -3.16 -4.83 -8.67
CA GLN A 87 -2.17 -5.26 -7.68
C GLN A 87 -2.01 -4.18 -6.59
N SER A 88 -1.54 -4.58 -5.40
CA SER A 88 -1.05 -3.65 -4.39
C SER A 88 0.16 -2.87 -4.93
N THR A 89 0.27 -1.58 -4.62
CA THR A 89 1.43 -0.75 -4.97
C THR A 89 2.59 -0.86 -4.01
N HIS A 90 2.41 -1.61 -2.91
CA HIS A 90 3.42 -1.85 -1.89
C HIS A 90 3.86 -3.31 -1.84
N PRO A 91 4.62 -3.83 -2.83
CA PRO A 91 5.26 -5.11 -2.69
C PRO A 91 6.23 -5.11 -1.52
N VAL A 92 6.19 -6.17 -0.71
CA VAL A 92 7.12 -6.34 0.41
C VAL A 92 8.28 -7.20 -0.03
N VAL A 93 9.49 -6.61 -0.05
CA VAL A 93 10.71 -7.34 -0.43
C VAL A 93 11.19 -8.16 0.76
N THR A 94 11.20 -9.48 0.63
CA THR A 94 11.77 -10.39 1.63
C THR A 94 13.02 -11.04 1.05
N GLY A 95 14.19 -10.56 1.44
CA GLY A 95 15.45 -10.98 0.83
C GLY A 95 15.56 -10.46 -0.60
N THR A 96 15.55 -11.38 -1.58
CA THR A 96 15.64 -11.04 -3.02
C THR A 96 14.31 -11.14 -3.77
N GLU A 97 13.25 -11.61 -3.12
CA GLU A 97 11.95 -11.85 -3.76
C GLU A 97 10.90 -10.86 -3.24
N PRO A 98 10.29 -10.04 -4.12
CA PRO A 98 9.12 -9.26 -3.75
C PRO A 98 7.88 -10.16 -3.64
N LEU A 99 7.15 -9.97 -2.55
CA LEU A 99 5.79 -10.44 -2.37
C LEU A 99 4.81 -9.35 -2.84
N SER A 100 3.73 -9.73 -3.48
CA SER A 100 2.67 -8.82 -3.91
C SER A 100 1.30 -9.41 -3.62
N LEU A 101 0.32 -8.52 -3.45
CA LEU A 101 -1.07 -8.92 -3.26
C LEU A 101 -1.86 -8.62 -4.54
N LEU A 102 -2.60 -9.61 -5.03
CA LEU A 102 -3.46 -9.48 -6.19
C LEU A 102 -4.92 -9.65 -5.77
N PRO A 103 -5.80 -8.67 -6.03
CA PRO A 103 -7.24 -8.86 -5.87
C PRO A 103 -7.73 -10.02 -6.74
N ASP A 104 -8.50 -10.91 -6.15
CA ASP A 104 -9.16 -12.02 -6.83
C ASP A 104 -10.65 -11.73 -6.93
N MET A 105 -11.01 -11.10 -8.05
CA MET A 105 -12.38 -10.69 -8.34
C MET A 105 -13.34 -11.88 -8.50
N PHE A 106 -12.83 -13.07 -8.86
CA PHE A 106 -13.66 -14.23 -9.20
C PHE A 106 -14.02 -15.13 -8.02
N GLY A 107 -13.19 -15.16 -6.99
CA GLY A 107 -13.60 -15.85 -5.75
C GLY A 107 -13.36 -14.99 -4.53
N HIS A 108 -13.59 -13.68 -4.68
CA HIS A 108 -13.90 -12.76 -3.60
C HIS A 108 -12.80 -12.74 -2.53
N GLY A 109 -11.61 -12.27 -2.88
CA GLY A 109 -10.49 -12.32 -1.95
C GLY A 109 -9.19 -11.77 -2.50
N HIS A 110 -8.09 -12.21 -1.92
CA HIS A 110 -6.74 -11.82 -2.32
C HIS A 110 -5.82 -13.02 -2.51
N ARG A 111 -4.92 -12.92 -3.48
CA ARG A 111 -3.86 -13.89 -3.75
C ARG A 111 -2.51 -13.28 -3.40
N VAL A 112 -1.74 -13.98 -2.57
CA VAL A 112 -0.34 -13.61 -2.29
C VAL A 112 0.55 -14.29 -3.31
N VAL A 113 1.37 -13.49 -4.00
CA VAL A 113 2.27 -13.95 -5.04
C VAL A 113 3.69 -13.51 -4.76
N ARG A 114 4.66 -14.28 -5.22
CA ARG A 114 6.08 -13.96 -5.18
C ARG A 114 6.65 -13.91 -6.58
N MET A 115 7.68 -13.09 -6.76
CA MET A 115 8.44 -13.03 -8.00
C MET A 115 9.90 -13.33 -7.68
N ALA A 116 10.49 -14.32 -8.36
CA ALA A 116 11.91 -14.60 -8.23
C ALA A 116 12.74 -13.48 -8.86
N ALA A 117 13.93 -13.20 -8.32
CA ALA A 117 14.87 -12.26 -8.93
C ALA A 117 15.18 -12.68 -10.38
N GLY A 118 15.28 -11.72 -11.31
CA GLY A 118 15.51 -11.99 -12.73
C GLY A 118 14.31 -12.58 -13.49
N SER A 119 13.17 -12.77 -12.83
CA SER A 119 11.94 -13.29 -13.44
C SER A 119 10.88 -12.20 -13.59
N ASN A 120 10.04 -12.34 -14.61
CA ASN A 120 8.78 -11.63 -14.74
C ASN A 120 7.55 -12.55 -14.56
N GLU A 121 7.76 -13.79 -14.13
CA GLU A 121 6.71 -14.73 -13.77
C GLU A 121 6.45 -14.69 -12.26
N ARG A 122 5.23 -14.30 -11.86
CA ARG A 122 4.78 -14.41 -10.47
C ARG A 122 4.18 -15.79 -10.22
N LYS A 123 4.51 -16.36 -9.07
CA LYS A 123 3.97 -17.63 -8.60
C LYS A 123 3.23 -17.39 -7.30
N VAL A 124 2.19 -18.16 -7.03
CA VAL A 124 1.51 -18.09 -5.73
C VAL A 124 2.53 -18.50 -4.66
N ALA A 125 2.67 -17.66 -3.64
CA ALA A 125 3.95 -17.53 -2.96
C ALA A 125 4.40 -18.81 -2.22
N PHE A 126 3.47 -19.62 -1.74
CA PHE A 126 3.77 -20.62 -0.71
C PHE A 126 2.97 -21.91 -0.94
N GLY A 127 3.58 -23.09 -0.79
CA GLY A 127 2.93 -24.40 -0.92
C GLY A 127 3.67 -25.42 -1.80
N SER A 128 3.69 -26.70 -1.40
CA SER A 128 4.24 -27.79 -2.23
C SER A 128 3.33 -28.11 -3.42
N GLU A 129 3.89 -28.62 -4.52
CA GLU A 129 3.17 -29.10 -5.71
C GLU A 129 2.29 -30.35 -5.44
N THR A 130 1.36 -30.32 -4.47
CA THR A 130 0.57 -31.49 -4.08
C THR A 130 -0.79 -31.51 -4.75
N ARG A 131 -0.87 -32.03 -5.99
CA ARG A 131 -2.08 -32.36 -6.79
C ARG A 131 -3.30 -32.75 -5.90
N TRP A 132 -4.45 -32.09 -6.09
CA TRP A 132 -5.71 -32.47 -5.43
C TRP A 132 -6.69 -32.93 -6.51
N ASP A 133 -7.26 -34.12 -6.33
CA ASP A 133 -8.28 -34.71 -7.18
C ASP A 133 -9.63 -33.98 -6.99
N ILE A 134 -10.23 -33.56 -8.09
CA ILE A 134 -11.56 -32.94 -8.13
C ILE A 134 -12.60 -34.06 -8.29
N PRO A 135 -13.74 -34.06 -7.56
CA PRO A 135 -14.83 -34.98 -7.81
C PRO A 135 -15.38 -34.81 -9.24
N LEU A 136 -15.46 -35.92 -9.98
CA LEU A 136 -15.96 -35.99 -11.35
C LEU A 136 -17.43 -35.53 -11.44
N ARG A 137 -17.67 -34.23 -11.66
CA ARG A 137 -18.82 -33.72 -12.43
C ARG A 137 -18.67 -32.22 -12.67
N MET A 138 -17.86 -31.87 -13.67
CA MET A 138 -17.97 -30.68 -14.56
C MET A 138 -16.69 -30.53 -15.41
N SER A 139 -16.24 -31.62 -16.04
CA SER A 139 -15.17 -31.60 -17.03
C SER A 139 -15.73 -31.90 -18.41
N LEU A 140 -16.27 -30.88 -19.07
CA LEU A 140 -16.33 -30.83 -20.52
C LEU A 140 -16.00 -29.39 -20.94
N THR A 141 -14.96 -29.28 -21.79
CA THR A 141 -14.42 -28.07 -22.43
C THR A 141 -13.72 -27.03 -21.54
N LEU A 142 -12.53 -27.37 -21.03
CA LEU A 142 -11.36 -26.47 -20.92
C LEU A 142 -10.14 -27.30 -20.50
N ASN A 143 -9.33 -27.71 -21.48
CA ASN A 143 -8.10 -28.49 -21.26
C ASN A 143 -6.94 -27.54 -20.88
N GLN A 144 -7.14 -26.72 -19.85
CA GLN A 144 -6.12 -25.81 -19.31
C GLN A 144 -5.98 -26.07 -17.81
N THR A 145 -4.83 -26.62 -17.42
CA THR A 145 -4.41 -26.71 -16.02
C THR A 145 -4.35 -25.31 -15.41
N LEU A 146 -5.36 -24.95 -14.61
CA LEU A 146 -5.34 -23.74 -13.80
C LEU A 146 -4.18 -23.84 -12.79
N PRO A 147 -3.36 -22.77 -12.62
CA PRO A 147 -2.28 -22.79 -11.65
C PRO A 147 -2.83 -23.04 -10.23
N LYS A 148 -2.17 -23.93 -9.50
CA LYS A 148 -2.55 -24.34 -8.15
C LYS A 148 -2.26 -23.19 -7.17
N VAL A 149 -3.32 -22.54 -6.68
CA VAL A 149 -3.23 -21.39 -5.78
C VAL A 149 -3.16 -21.88 -4.34
N ILE A 150 -2.07 -21.59 -3.64
CA ILE A 150 -1.86 -22.09 -2.28
C ILE A 150 -1.84 -20.96 -1.22
N GLY A 151 -1.75 -19.68 -1.58
CA GLY A 151 -1.96 -18.53 -0.69
C GLY A 151 -3.15 -17.67 -1.11
N ARG A 152 -4.34 -17.99 -0.60
CA ARG A 152 -5.58 -17.23 -0.87
C ARG A 152 -6.31 -16.98 0.44
N VAL A 153 -6.76 -15.75 0.60
CA VAL A 153 -7.74 -15.37 1.61
C VAL A 153 -9.05 -15.06 0.91
N ARG A 154 -10.16 -15.59 1.43
CA ARG A 154 -11.50 -15.16 1.02
C ARG A 154 -11.90 -13.98 1.88
N CYS A 155 -12.50 -12.97 1.27
CA CYS A 155 -13.14 -11.88 1.98
C CYS A 155 -14.43 -12.37 2.62
N TRP A 156 -14.66 -11.99 3.88
CA TRP A 156 -15.79 -12.53 4.65
C TRP A 156 -17.04 -11.68 4.52
N GLY A 157 -16.88 -10.37 4.30
CA GLY A 157 -18.02 -9.46 4.39
C GLY A 157 -18.79 -9.22 3.09
N GLY A 158 -18.47 -9.88 1.96
CA GLY A 158 -19.23 -9.66 0.72
C GLY A 158 -18.64 -10.22 -0.58
N LEU A 159 -19.35 -9.96 -1.68
CA LEU A 159 -19.08 -10.50 -3.01
C LEU A 159 -17.98 -9.75 -3.79
N THR A 160 -17.38 -8.71 -3.22
CA THR A 160 -16.28 -7.98 -3.84
C THR A 160 -15.10 -7.97 -2.88
N PRO A 161 -13.85 -8.06 -3.39
CA PRO A 161 -12.71 -7.92 -2.52
C PRO A 161 -12.66 -6.52 -1.92
N GLY A 162 -12.24 -6.42 -0.65
CA GLY A 162 -11.83 -5.14 -0.06
C GLY A 162 -10.67 -4.55 -0.87
N TRP A 163 -10.60 -3.22 -0.93
CA TRP A 163 -9.43 -2.56 -1.50
C TRP A 163 -8.24 -2.69 -0.53
N VAL A 164 -7.08 -3.06 -1.06
CA VAL A 164 -5.86 -3.22 -0.29
C VAL A 164 -4.72 -2.48 -0.99
N HIS A 165 -4.35 -1.35 -0.40
CA HIS A 165 -3.24 -0.52 -0.90
C HIS A 165 -1.88 -1.12 -0.51
N SER A 166 -1.74 -1.55 0.75
CA SER A 166 -0.55 -2.18 1.31
C SER A 166 -0.90 -3.35 2.23
N PHE A 167 0.08 -4.20 2.50
CA PHE A 167 -0.01 -5.34 3.40
C PHE A 167 1.32 -5.50 4.13
N ALA A 168 1.33 -6.27 5.22
CA ALA A 168 2.54 -6.50 6.01
C ALA A 168 2.94 -7.96 6.00
N VAL A 169 4.19 -8.22 6.38
CA VAL A 169 4.71 -9.58 6.57
C VAL A 169 5.40 -9.65 7.92
N THR A 170 5.41 -10.83 8.52
CA THR A 170 6.29 -11.20 9.63
C THR A 170 7.38 -12.14 9.11
N GLU A 171 8.21 -12.65 10.02
CA GLU A 171 9.15 -13.73 9.70
C GLU A 171 8.45 -14.93 9.01
N ASN A 172 7.30 -15.36 9.52
CA ASN A 172 6.61 -16.58 9.07
C ASN A 172 5.23 -16.35 8.44
N CYS A 173 4.69 -15.13 8.46
CA CYS A 173 3.32 -14.85 8.05
C CYS A 173 3.20 -13.66 7.09
N VAL A 174 2.09 -13.61 6.35
CA VAL A 174 1.61 -12.44 5.60
C VAL A 174 0.30 -11.99 6.24
N VAL A 175 0.19 -10.70 6.54
CA VAL A 175 -0.99 -10.06 7.11
C VAL A 175 -1.72 -9.31 6.01
N VAL A 176 -2.93 -9.75 5.68
CA VAL A 176 -3.77 -9.16 4.63
C VAL A 176 -4.93 -8.43 5.31
N PRO A 177 -5.00 -7.09 5.23
CA PRO A 177 -6.14 -6.34 5.74
C PRO A 177 -7.36 -6.48 4.82
N GLU A 178 -8.55 -6.59 5.41
CA GLU A 178 -9.83 -6.46 4.71
C GLU A 178 -10.60 -5.27 5.31
N MET A 179 -10.57 -4.15 4.60
CA MET A 179 -11.33 -2.94 4.94
C MET A 179 -12.75 -2.99 4.35
N PRO A 180 -13.70 -2.24 4.91
CA PRO A 180 -15.06 -2.14 4.37
C PRO A 180 -15.13 -1.24 3.13
N LEU A 181 -14.03 -0.64 2.71
CA LEU A 181 -13.90 0.01 1.41
C LEU A 181 -13.65 -1.05 0.32
N ARG A 182 -14.60 -1.21 -0.61
CA ARG A 182 -14.62 -2.31 -1.58
C ARG A 182 -14.72 -1.83 -3.00
N TYR A 183 -14.25 -2.64 -3.95
CA TYR A 183 -14.47 -2.34 -5.36
C TYR A 183 -15.97 -2.36 -5.70
N SER A 184 -16.47 -1.27 -6.30
CA SER A 184 -17.86 -1.12 -6.70
C SER A 184 -18.13 -1.87 -8.00
N VAL A 185 -18.90 -2.96 -7.94
CA VAL A 185 -19.37 -3.69 -9.13
C VAL A 185 -20.33 -2.83 -9.94
N ALA A 186 -21.20 -2.08 -9.26
CA ALA A 186 -22.14 -1.18 -9.91
C ALA A 186 -21.41 -0.05 -10.63
N GLY A 187 -20.45 0.61 -9.97
CA GLY A 187 -19.63 1.67 -10.59
C GLY A 187 -18.84 1.16 -11.80
N VAL A 188 -18.25 -0.03 -11.69
CA VAL A 188 -17.55 -0.69 -12.80
C VAL A 188 -18.48 -1.01 -13.98
N LEU A 189 -19.70 -1.51 -13.73
CA LEU A 189 -20.65 -1.90 -14.77
C LEU A 189 -21.36 -0.70 -15.42
N MET A 190 -21.74 0.29 -14.62
CA MET A 190 -22.48 1.48 -15.10
C MET A 190 -21.60 2.44 -15.90
N SER A 191 -20.29 2.21 -15.97
CA SER A 191 -19.37 2.90 -16.88
C SER A 191 -19.34 4.42 -16.74
N GLU A 192 -19.75 4.98 -15.60
CA GLU A 192 -19.40 6.35 -15.26
C GLU A 192 -17.90 6.35 -14.94
N LEU A 193 -17.08 6.60 -15.96
CA LEU A 193 -15.63 6.75 -15.85
C LEU A 193 -15.30 8.07 -15.14
N THR A 194 -15.72 8.17 -13.88
CA THR A 194 -15.32 9.21 -12.94
C THR A 194 -14.31 8.61 -11.96
N PRO A 195 -13.29 9.37 -11.51
CA PRO A 195 -12.10 8.81 -10.88
C PRO A 195 -12.31 8.06 -9.55
N LEU A 196 -13.48 8.19 -8.92
CA LEU A 196 -13.73 7.79 -7.52
C LEU A 196 -14.92 6.85 -7.31
N TYR A 197 -15.69 6.51 -8.36
CA TYR A 197 -16.83 5.59 -8.27
C TYR A 197 -16.43 4.11 -8.30
N ILE A 198 -15.13 3.82 -8.24
CA ILE A 198 -14.64 2.44 -8.17
C ILE A 198 -14.73 1.85 -6.77
N PHE A 199 -15.09 2.64 -5.74
CA PHE A 199 -15.19 2.14 -4.37
C PHE A 199 -16.56 2.38 -3.74
N ASP A 200 -17.07 1.36 -3.05
CA ASP A 200 -18.21 1.45 -2.13
C ASP A 200 -17.68 1.35 -0.69
N TRP A 201 -18.14 2.25 0.18
CA TRP A 201 -17.92 2.13 1.63
C TRP A 201 -19.07 1.30 2.24
N LEU A 202 -18.76 0.07 2.67
CA LEU A 202 -19.75 -0.92 3.12
C LEU A 202 -19.46 -1.36 4.58
N PRO A 203 -19.66 -0.51 5.59
CA PRO A 203 -19.27 -0.80 6.97
C PRO A 203 -19.99 -2.03 7.56
N GLU A 204 -21.22 -2.32 7.11
CA GLU A 204 -21.99 -3.52 7.49
C GLU A 204 -21.33 -4.83 7.06
N SER A 205 -20.32 -4.75 6.18
CA SER A 205 -19.52 -5.90 5.79
C SER A 205 -18.48 -6.29 6.83
N GLY A 206 -18.31 -5.53 7.92
CA GLY A 206 -17.27 -5.76 8.91
C GLY A 206 -15.87 -5.44 8.39
N SER A 207 -14.88 -5.74 9.22
CA SER A 207 -13.46 -5.54 8.91
C SER A 207 -12.69 -6.73 9.44
N TYR A 208 -11.71 -7.22 8.68
CA TYR A 208 -11.01 -8.45 9.02
C TYR A 208 -9.50 -8.30 8.85
N MET A 209 -8.76 -9.07 9.64
CA MET A 209 -7.34 -9.31 9.45
C MET A 209 -7.10 -10.78 9.18
N HIS A 210 -6.44 -11.06 8.05
CA HIS A 210 -6.15 -12.44 7.65
C HIS A 210 -4.66 -12.71 7.71
N VAL A 211 -4.30 -13.84 8.29
CA VAL A 211 -2.92 -14.26 8.46
C VAL A 211 -2.67 -15.50 7.63
N ILE A 212 -1.71 -15.42 6.71
CA ILE A 212 -1.30 -16.53 5.85
C ILE A 212 0.10 -16.99 6.25
N CYS A 213 0.29 -18.27 6.54
CA CYS A 213 1.61 -18.83 6.78
C CYS A 213 2.45 -18.84 5.50
N ARG A 214 3.64 -18.23 5.54
CA ARG A 214 4.61 -18.17 4.43
C ARG A 214 5.22 -19.52 4.09
N HIS A 215 5.24 -20.48 5.00
CA HIS A 215 5.81 -21.80 4.69
C HIS A 215 4.80 -22.70 3.97
N THR A 216 3.53 -22.62 4.36
CA THR A 216 2.48 -23.54 3.90
C THR A 216 1.51 -22.92 2.90
N GLY A 217 1.43 -21.59 2.85
CA GLY A 217 0.42 -20.81 2.11
C GLY A 217 -0.97 -20.82 2.74
N LYS A 218 -1.19 -21.62 3.78
CA LYS A 218 -2.51 -21.72 4.40
C LYS A 218 -2.83 -20.48 5.22
N ALA A 219 -4.08 -20.03 5.18
CA ALA A 219 -4.62 -19.11 6.16
C ALA A 219 -4.58 -19.78 7.54
N VAL A 220 -3.92 -19.16 8.50
CA VAL A 220 -3.77 -19.64 9.88
C VAL A 220 -4.65 -18.85 10.85
N ALA A 221 -5.08 -17.64 10.48
CA ALA A 221 -6.12 -16.90 11.19
C ALA A 221 -6.90 -16.01 10.21
N SER A 222 -8.14 -15.73 10.56
CA SER A 222 -9.00 -14.73 9.93
C SER A 222 -9.93 -14.24 11.01
N VAL A 223 -9.64 -13.07 11.56
CA VAL A 223 -10.35 -12.52 12.72
C VAL A 223 -11.06 -11.24 12.32
N GLU A 224 -12.25 -11.03 12.86
CA GLU A 224 -12.95 -9.75 12.79
C GLU A 224 -12.24 -8.74 13.70
N VAL A 225 -12.05 -7.52 13.22
CA VAL A 225 -11.41 -6.43 13.96
C VAL A 225 -12.34 -5.21 13.96
N PRO A 226 -12.17 -4.27 14.89
CA PRO A 226 -12.87 -2.99 14.82
C PRO A 226 -12.70 -2.34 13.45
N PRO A 227 -13.72 -1.63 12.93
CA PRO A 227 -13.64 -0.94 11.65
C PRO A 227 -12.40 -0.05 11.55
N PHE A 228 -11.76 -0.05 10.38
CA PHE A 228 -10.57 0.73 10.13
C PHE A 228 -10.48 1.19 8.68
N MET A 229 -9.71 2.26 8.46
CA MET A 229 -9.32 2.72 7.13
C MET A 229 -7.83 3.05 7.15
N THR A 230 -7.05 2.38 6.31
CA THR A 230 -5.61 2.60 6.21
C THR A 230 -5.13 2.50 4.77
N LEU A 231 -4.13 3.30 4.43
CA LEU A 231 -3.38 3.17 3.19
C LEU A 231 -2.11 2.34 3.42
N HIS A 232 -1.39 2.63 4.50
CA HIS A 232 -0.09 2.04 4.80
C HIS A 232 -0.13 1.27 6.13
N LEU A 233 0.09 -0.04 6.06
CA LEU A 233 0.62 -0.79 7.20
C LEU A 233 2.09 -0.40 7.37
N ILE A 234 2.48 -0.12 8.61
CA ILE A 234 3.82 0.31 8.99
C ILE A 234 4.74 -0.91 9.05
N ASN A 235 4.36 -1.93 9.84
CA ASN A 235 5.10 -3.17 10.00
C ASN A 235 4.21 -4.24 10.66
N ALA A 236 4.65 -5.49 10.65
CA ALA A 236 4.04 -6.55 11.47
C ALA A 236 5.11 -7.46 12.08
N TYR A 237 4.79 -8.08 13.21
CA TYR A 237 5.69 -9.03 13.88
C TYR A 237 4.95 -10.07 14.71
N GLU A 238 5.66 -11.11 15.10
CA GLU A 238 5.12 -12.25 15.85
C GLU A 238 5.28 -12.01 17.36
N GLU A 239 4.16 -12.03 18.09
CA GLU A 239 4.13 -12.04 19.54
C GLU A 239 4.25 -13.49 20.02
N LYS A 240 5.38 -13.80 20.66
CA LYS A 240 5.63 -15.11 21.27
C LYS A 240 4.93 -15.21 22.62
N GLY A 241 4.40 -16.40 22.93
CA GLY A 241 3.89 -16.71 24.27
C GLY A 241 5.00 -16.76 25.33
N GLU A 242 4.61 -16.85 26.61
CA GLU A 242 5.55 -16.91 27.75
C GLU A 242 6.56 -18.07 27.64
N ASP A 243 6.15 -19.17 27.01
CA ASP A 243 6.99 -20.34 26.76
C ASP A 243 8.05 -20.13 25.65
N GLY A 244 8.02 -18.99 24.95
CA GLY A 244 9.00 -18.56 23.93
C GLY A 244 9.00 -19.35 22.60
N ASP A 245 8.29 -20.48 22.55
CA ASP A 245 8.37 -21.45 21.45
C ASP A 245 7.23 -21.31 20.42
N LYS A 246 6.07 -20.76 20.83
CA LYS A 246 4.90 -20.58 19.96
C LYS A 246 4.52 -19.11 19.82
N THR A 247 4.26 -18.71 18.58
CA THR A 247 3.61 -17.43 18.26
C THR A 247 2.14 -17.52 18.67
N HIS A 248 1.71 -16.64 19.58
CA HIS A 248 0.33 -16.60 20.08
C HIS A 248 -0.51 -15.54 19.36
N ALA A 249 0.11 -14.46 18.89
CA ALA A 249 -0.55 -13.42 18.13
C ALA A 249 0.38 -12.80 17.09
N ILE A 250 -0.21 -12.15 16.10
CA ILE A 250 0.48 -11.24 15.19
C ILE A 250 0.15 -9.82 15.62
N ILE A 251 1.18 -8.98 15.73
CA ILE A 251 1.04 -7.54 15.92
C ILE A 251 1.22 -6.88 14.56
N ALA A 252 0.32 -5.98 14.18
CA ALA A 252 0.45 -5.20 12.95
C ALA A 252 0.13 -3.73 13.21
N ASP A 253 1.08 -2.86 12.88
CA ASP A 253 0.95 -1.41 13.06
C ASP A 253 0.56 -0.74 11.73
N CYS A 254 -0.26 0.30 11.76
CA CYS A 254 -0.67 1.03 10.55
C CYS A 254 -0.94 2.53 10.79
N CYS A 255 -0.98 3.28 9.70
CA CYS A 255 -1.48 4.66 9.66
C CYS A 255 -3.01 4.63 9.44
N GLU A 256 -3.78 4.83 10.51
CA GLU A 256 -5.22 4.59 10.56
C GLU A 256 -6.03 5.89 10.64
N TYR A 257 -7.14 5.97 9.91
CA TYR A 257 -8.00 7.15 9.77
C TYR A 257 -9.34 7.06 10.52
N TYR A 258 -9.40 6.42 11.68
CA TYR A 258 -10.64 6.23 12.46
C TYR A 258 -11.81 5.64 11.65
N ALA A 259 -11.51 4.69 10.77
CA ALA A 259 -12.47 4.13 9.81
C ALA A 259 -13.16 5.18 8.92
N ASP A 260 -12.49 6.30 8.62
CA ASP A 260 -13.00 7.34 7.72
C ASP A 260 -12.34 7.26 6.33
N PRO A 261 -13.10 6.93 5.26
CA PRO A 261 -12.58 6.92 3.89
C PRO A 261 -12.45 8.32 3.27
N SER A 262 -12.78 9.40 3.98
CA SER A 262 -12.76 10.78 3.47
C SER A 262 -11.41 11.20 2.90
N ILE A 263 -10.30 10.65 3.41
CA ILE A 263 -8.94 10.91 2.93
C ILE A 263 -8.79 10.73 1.41
N ILE A 264 -9.50 9.77 0.82
CA ILE A 264 -9.46 9.50 -0.63
C ILE A 264 -10.02 10.71 -1.40
N LYS A 265 -11.08 11.33 -0.88
CA LYS A 265 -11.67 12.53 -1.47
C LYS A 265 -10.80 13.74 -1.20
N GLU A 266 -10.24 13.90 0.01
CA GLU A 266 -9.44 15.07 0.35
C GLU A 266 -8.15 15.20 -0.47
N PHE A 267 -7.62 14.09 -1.00
CA PHE A 267 -6.51 14.16 -1.95
C PHE A 267 -6.89 14.70 -3.33
N GLU A 268 -8.17 14.89 -3.66
CA GLU A 268 -8.62 15.45 -4.93
C GLU A 268 -7.88 16.75 -5.29
N LEU A 269 -7.33 16.84 -6.51
CA LEU A 269 -6.47 17.96 -6.90
C LEU A 269 -7.17 19.31 -6.77
N HIS A 270 -8.49 19.36 -7.02
CA HIS A 270 -9.25 20.59 -6.87
C HIS A 270 -9.41 20.99 -5.39
N ARG A 271 -9.49 20.03 -4.46
CA ARG A 271 -9.50 20.29 -3.01
C ARG A 271 -8.13 20.72 -2.52
N LEU A 272 -7.07 19.98 -2.88
CA LEU A 272 -5.70 20.34 -2.54
C LEU A 272 -5.27 21.72 -3.07
N ARG A 273 -5.85 22.16 -4.19
CA ARG A 273 -5.60 23.48 -4.79
C ARG A 273 -6.64 24.54 -4.40
N SER A 274 -7.67 24.18 -3.63
CA SER A 274 -8.69 25.13 -3.23
C SER A 274 -8.07 26.22 -2.34
N PRO A 275 -8.54 27.48 -2.44
CA PRO A 275 -8.11 28.56 -1.57
C PRO A 275 -8.60 28.30 -0.14
N GLY A 276 -7.83 27.49 0.57
CA GLY A 276 -8.16 26.92 1.87
C GLY A 276 -6.98 26.19 2.51
N ILE A 277 -5.74 26.36 2.00
CA ILE A 277 -4.51 25.75 2.55
C ILE A 277 -4.32 26.07 4.06
N TYR A 278 -5.02 27.07 4.58
CA TYR A 278 -5.07 27.46 5.99
C TYR A 278 -6.28 26.91 6.79
N SER A 279 -7.17 26.11 6.19
CA SER A 279 -8.20 25.37 6.93
C SER A 279 -7.64 24.03 7.39
N ASP A 280 -8.00 23.63 8.61
CA ASP A 280 -7.63 22.32 9.18
C ASP A 280 -8.47 21.20 8.54
N ALA A 281 -8.18 20.92 7.27
CA ALA A 281 -8.96 20.03 6.41
C ALA A 281 -8.35 18.62 6.28
N LEU A 282 -7.09 18.43 6.70
CA LEU A 282 -6.47 17.10 6.70
C LEU A 282 -7.22 16.20 7.70
N PRO A 283 -7.78 15.05 7.28
CA PRO A 283 -8.42 14.12 8.20
C PRO A 283 -7.47 13.65 9.30
N ASP A 284 -8.00 13.47 10.51
CA ASP A 284 -7.22 12.96 11.63
C ASP A 284 -6.77 11.51 11.36
N ALA A 285 -5.52 11.24 11.69
CA ALA A 285 -4.93 9.90 11.62
C ALA A 285 -4.20 9.58 12.92
N ARG A 286 -4.00 8.30 13.18
CA ARG A 286 -3.25 7.77 14.33
C ARG A 286 -2.35 6.61 13.93
N VAL A 287 -1.32 6.36 14.73
CA VAL A 287 -0.64 5.06 14.72
C VAL A 287 -1.53 4.08 15.49
N ALA A 288 -2.10 3.12 14.77
CA ALA A 288 -2.93 2.08 15.35
C ALA A 288 -2.23 0.74 15.30
N ARG A 289 -2.51 -0.11 16.30
CA ARG A 289 -1.94 -1.44 16.44
C ARG A 289 -3.05 -2.48 16.49
N PHE A 290 -2.98 -3.43 15.59
CA PHE A 290 -3.77 -4.63 15.63
C PHE A 290 -3.07 -5.70 16.46
N ARG A 291 -3.83 -6.38 17.30
CA ARG A 291 -3.43 -7.65 17.89
C ARG A 291 -4.33 -8.74 17.32
N ILE A 292 -3.73 -9.68 16.58
CA ILE A 292 -4.41 -10.74 15.83
C ILE A 292 -4.07 -12.08 16.47
N PRO A 293 -4.94 -12.65 17.32
CA PRO A 293 -4.64 -13.92 17.97
C PRO A 293 -4.59 -15.08 16.96
N LEU A 294 -3.80 -16.11 17.29
CA LEU A 294 -3.66 -17.36 16.51
C LEU A 294 -4.24 -18.57 17.24
N ASP A 295 -5.05 -18.35 18.28
CA ASP A 295 -5.65 -19.34 19.18
C ASP A 295 -7.12 -19.69 18.83
N GLU A 296 -7.48 -19.56 17.55
CA GLU A 296 -8.83 -19.79 17.01
C GLU A 296 -9.92 -18.82 17.51
N THR A 297 -9.54 -17.77 18.25
CA THR A 297 -10.47 -16.68 18.57
C THR A 297 -10.95 -15.98 17.30
N ALA A 298 -12.23 -15.58 17.32
CA ALA A 298 -12.86 -14.96 16.15
C ALA A 298 -12.56 -13.46 16.02
N PHE A 299 -12.05 -12.82 17.08
CA PHE A 299 -11.92 -11.36 17.16
C PHE A 299 -10.48 -10.95 17.46
N GLY A 300 -9.98 -9.99 16.70
CA GLY A 300 -8.77 -9.26 17.00
C GLY A 300 -9.07 -7.90 17.63
N GLU A 301 -8.03 -7.24 18.09
CA GLU A 301 -8.10 -5.95 18.76
C GLU A 301 -7.47 -4.86 17.89
N LEU A 302 -7.92 -3.62 18.07
CA LEU A 302 -7.34 -2.43 17.45
C LEU A 302 -7.21 -1.34 18.51
N GLU A 303 -5.98 -0.93 18.80
CA GLU A 303 -5.69 0.13 19.77
C GLU A 303 -4.95 1.32 19.14
N THR A 304 -5.06 2.48 19.80
CA THR A 304 -4.19 3.63 19.53
C THR A 304 -2.89 3.44 20.30
N VAL A 305 -1.73 3.41 19.62
CA VAL A 305 -0.45 3.09 20.27
C VAL A 305 0.00 4.20 21.24
N LEU A 306 -0.16 5.44 20.83
CA LEU A 306 0.25 6.66 21.54
C LEU A 306 -0.71 7.82 21.25
N ASP A 307 -0.71 8.83 22.11
CA ASP A 307 -1.57 10.02 21.96
C ASP A 307 -1.37 10.67 20.57
N PRO A 308 -2.40 10.73 19.70
CA PRO A 308 -2.29 11.31 18.37
C PRO A 308 -1.80 12.76 18.34
N GLU A 309 -1.98 13.51 19.44
CA GLU A 309 -1.49 14.89 19.55
C GLU A 309 0.04 14.98 19.42
N VAL A 310 0.78 13.95 19.85
CA VAL A 310 2.26 14.00 19.83
C VAL A 310 2.84 14.03 18.42
N HIS A 311 2.09 13.53 17.43
CA HIS A 311 2.43 13.60 16.01
C HIS A 311 1.47 14.50 15.21
N GLY A 312 0.68 15.33 15.90
CA GLY A 312 -0.20 16.33 15.32
C GLY A 312 -1.44 15.79 14.60
N ARG A 313 -1.91 14.59 14.99
CA ARG A 313 -3.05 13.88 14.37
C ARG A 313 -2.91 13.69 12.86
N GLY A 314 -1.68 13.67 12.36
CA GLY A 314 -1.35 13.34 10.99
C GLY A 314 -0.22 12.31 11.00
N VAL A 315 -0.41 11.19 10.33
CA VAL A 315 0.62 10.17 10.14
C VAL A 315 0.31 9.40 8.87
N GLN A 316 1.22 9.46 7.89
CA GLN A 316 1.11 8.72 6.64
C GLN A 316 2.46 8.56 5.97
N LEU A 317 2.56 7.78 4.90
CA LEU A 317 3.79 7.60 4.11
C LEU A 317 4.95 7.21 5.03
N SER A 318 4.72 6.15 5.80
CA SER A 318 5.63 5.72 6.85
C SER A 318 6.75 4.85 6.30
N SER A 319 7.96 5.02 6.83
CA SER A 319 9.05 4.07 6.70
C SER A 319 9.61 3.66 8.06
N ILE A 320 10.35 2.56 8.06
CA ILE A 320 11.07 2.02 9.21
C ILE A 320 12.48 1.65 8.78
N ASN A 321 13.34 1.27 9.72
CA ASN A 321 14.56 0.55 9.38
C ASN A 321 14.19 -0.84 8.82
N LEU A 322 14.47 -1.09 7.55
CA LEU A 322 14.12 -2.35 6.86
C LEU A 322 14.78 -3.60 7.49
N ALA A 323 15.85 -3.47 8.30
CA ALA A 323 16.41 -4.58 9.07
C ALA A 323 15.42 -5.16 10.10
N TYR A 324 14.40 -4.36 10.47
CA TYR A 324 13.33 -4.66 11.41
C TYR A 324 11.99 -4.97 10.71
N GLN A 325 11.95 -4.99 9.38
CA GLN A 325 10.76 -5.43 8.64
C GLN A 325 10.41 -6.88 9.03
N GLY A 326 9.17 -7.09 9.45
CA GLY A 326 8.70 -8.39 9.92
C GLY A 326 9.10 -8.75 11.35
N LYS A 327 9.73 -7.83 12.08
CA LYS A 327 10.22 -8.00 13.46
C LYS A 327 9.69 -6.89 14.36
N GLN A 328 9.74 -7.14 15.67
CA GLN A 328 9.43 -6.10 16.65
C GLN A 328 10.35 -4.91 16.42
N HIS A 329 9.77 -3.72 16.38
CA HIS A 329 10.44 -2.46 16.05
C HIS A 329 9.99 -1.38 17.04
N ARG A 330 10.77 -0.30 17.12
CA ARG A 330 10.55 0.82 18.04
C ARG A 330 10.29 2.13 17.30
N TYR A 331 10.95 2.36 16.17
CA TYR A 331 10.93 3.66 15.51
C TYR A 331 10.18 3.64 14.19
N VAL A 332 9.35 4.66 14.00
CA VAL A 332 8.62 4.91 12.75
C VAL A 332 8.91 6.32 12.29
N TYR A 333 9.18 6.48 11.00
CA TYR A 333 9.36 7.78 10.35
C TYR A 333 8.19 8.00 9.40
N ALA A 334 7.51 9.14 9.46
CA ALA A 334 6.31 9.37 8.64
C ALA A 334 6.15 10.85 8.25
N CYS A 335 5.39 11.10 7.20
CA CYS A 335 4.79 12.42 6.99
C CYS A 335 3.82 12.70 8.15
N GLY A 336 3.98 13.86 8.77
CA GLY A 336 3.17 14.35 9.88
C GLY A 336 2.35 15.58 9.51
N ALA A 337 1.72 16.16 10.54
CA ALA A 337 0.99 17.40 10.43
C ALA A 337 1.36 18.39 11.54
N GLN A 338 1.84 19.57 11.17
CA GLN A 338 1.78 20.75 12.01
C GLN A 338 0.45 21.46 11.71
N ARG A 339 -0.54 21.22 12.57
CA ARG A 339 -1.90 21.77 12.40
C ARG A 339 -2.00 23.24 12.83
N PRO A 340 -2.94 24.03 12.25
CA PRO A 340 -3.90 23.64 11.21
C PRO A 340 -3.24 23.42 9.84
N CYS A 341 -3.70 22.41 9.09
CA CYS A 341 -3.20 22.15 7.74
C CYS A 341 -4.22 21.39 6.87
N SER A 342 -4.11 21.53 5.56
CA SER A 342 -4.93 20.78 4.58
C SER A 342 -4.18 19.62 3.92
N PHE A 343 -2.88 19.49 4.19
CA PHE A 343 -2.01 18.46 3.65
C PHE A 343 -0.81 18.25 4.57
N PHE A 344 -0.13 17.11 4.46
CA PHE A 344 1.08 16.83 5.25
C PHE A 344 2.14 17.91 5.01
N ASN A 345 2.63 18.51 6.09
CA ASN A 345 3.56 19.65 6.05
C ASN A 345 4.71 19.50 7.05
N SER A 346 4.87 18.32 7.64
CA SER A 346 5.95 18.01 8.59
C SER A 346 6.43 16.57 8.39
N LEU A 347 7.58 16.28 8.98
CA LEU A 347 8.09 14.92 9.15
C LEU A 347 8.06 14.59 10.64
N THR A 348 7.77 13.34 10.99
CA THR A 348 7.74 12.90 12.38
C THR A 348 8.54 11.61 12.55
N LYS A 349 9.32 11.53 13.62
CA LYS A 349 9.91 10.31 14.16
C LYS A 349 9.12 9.93 15.40
N ILE A 350 8.54 8.75 15.41
CA ILE A 350 7.72 8.22 16.49
C ILE A 350 8.49 7.11 17.21
N ASP A 351 8.51 7.15 18.54
CA ASP A 351 9.00 6.09 19.42
C ASP A 351 7.80 5.33 20.00
N LEU A 352 7.58 4.10 19.53
CA LEU A 352 6.44 3.26 19.92
C LEU A 352 6.55 2.72 21.35
N VAL A 353 7.75 2.73 21.95
CA VAL A 353 8.01 2.22 23.30
C VAL A 353 7.83 3.34 24.33
N GLU A 354 8.51 4.46 24.13
CA GLU A 354 8.41 5.64 25.02
C GLU A 354 7.15 6.48 24.74
N LYS A 355 6.42 6.16 23.66
CA LYS A 355 5.18 6.83 23.24
C LYS A 355 5.35 8.34 22.99
N GLY A 356 6.51 8.74 22.49
CA GLY A 356 6.85 10.13 22.15
C GLY A 356 7.12 10.31 20.67
N ALA A 357 7.20 11.57 20.22
CA ALA A 357 7.57 11.90 18.85
C ALA A 357 8.48 13.13 18.77
N LYS A 358 9.24 13.21 17.68
CA LYS A 358 10.04 14.38 17.30
C LYS A 358 9.59 14.84 15.91
N MET A 359 9.41 16.13 15.71
CA MET A 359 8.90 16.68 14.47
C MET A 359 9.91 17.63 13.82
N TRP A 360 10.06 17.53 12.50
CA TRP A 360 10.65 18.56 11.67
C TRP A 360 9.54 19.26 10.89
N HIS A 361 9.53 20.59 10.91
CA HIS A 361 8.58 21.42 10.17
C HIS A 361 9.25 22.72 9.75
N GLU A 362 8.99 23.15 8.52
CA GLU A 362 9.41 24.45 7.99
C GLU A 362 8.19 25.10 7.30
N VAL A 363 7.95 26.38 7.58
CA VAL A 363 6.79 27.09 7.03
C VAL A 363 6.93 27.18 5.51
N GLY A 364 5.85 26.88 4.79
CA GLY A 364 5.82 26.91 3.33
C GLY A 364 6.47 25.68 2.66
N SER A 365 6.84 24.67 3.45
CA SER A 365 7.47 23.45 2.96
C SER A 365 6.53 22.24 3.04
N VAL A 366 6.57 21.41 2.01
CA VAL A 366 5.81 20.16 1.88
C VAL A 366 6.80 19.01 1.66
N PRO A 367 7.09 18.20 2.69
CA PRO A 367 8.01 17.07 2.58
C PRO A 367 7.33 15.83 1.98
N SER A 368 8.06 15.07 1.17
CA SER A 368 7.70 13.71 0.72
C SER A 368 7.91 12.68 1.84
N GLU A 369 7.57 11.42 1.55
CA GLU A 369 7.90 10.26 2.40
C GLU A 369 9.33 10.36 2.98
N PRO A 370 9.50 10.29 4.31
CA PRO A 370 10.80 10.18 4.93
C PRO A 370 11.33 8.76 4.76
N LEU A 371 12.43 8.59 4.02
CA LEU A 371 13.09 7.31 3.79
C LEU A 371 14.25 7.14 4.78
N PHE A 372 14.17 6.15 5.68
CA PHE A 372 15.28 5.81 6.56
C PHE A 372 16.36 5.01 5.83
N VAL A 373 17.62 5.44 5.98
CA VAL A 373 18.82 4.77 5.46
C VAL A 373 19.76 4.48 6.63
N ALA A 374 19.90 3.19 6.95
CA ALA A 374 20.77 2.74 8.03
C ALA A 374 22.24 3.06 7.76
N ARG A 375 22.97 3.44 8.81
CA ARG A 375 24.43 3.55 8.75
C ARG A 375 25.02 2.14 8.52
N PRO A 376 25.93 1.95 7.55
CA PRO A 376 26.65 0.69 7.40
C PRO A 376 27.37 0.31 8.71
N GLY A 377 27.06 -0.88 9.24
CA GLY A 377 27.61 -1.36 10.51
C GLY A 377 26.98 -0.76 11.77
N GLY A 378 25.94 0.07 11.65
CA GLY A 378 25.18 0.58 12.79
C GLY A 378 24.45 -0.54 13.53
N THR A 379 24.33 -0.41 14.85
CA THR A 379 23.71 -1.43 15.72
C THR A 379 22.39 -0.98 16.36
N ALA A 380 22.14 0.33 16.43
CA ALA A 380 20.87 0.85 16.92
C ALA A 380 19.87 0.95 15.77
N GLU A 381 18.59 0.73 16.08
CA GLU A 381 17.50 0.72 15.10
C GLU A 381 17.40 2.05 14.32
N ASP A 382 17.69 3.17 14.98
CA ASP A 382 17.64 4.52 14.45
C ASP A 382 19.02 5.12 14.12
N ASP A 383 20.09 4.30 14.08
CA ASP A 383 21.42 4.73 13.63
C ASP A 383 21.48 4.82 12.11
N GLY A 384 21.23 6.02 11.61
CA GLY A 384 21.18 6.28 10.18
C GLY A 384 20.78 7.71 9.88
N VAL A 385 20.30 7.92 8.66
CA VAL A 385 19.77 9.20 8.21
C VAL A 385 18.36 9.01 7.66
N VAL A 386 17.56 10.06 7.74
CA VAL A 386 16.22 10.10 7.13
C VAL A 386 16.27 11.12 6.00
N ILE A 387 15.88 10.69 4.80
CA ILE A 387 15.92 11.49 3.59
C ILE A 387 14.50 11.82 3.17
N SER A 388 14.21 13.08 2.89
CA SER A 388 12.93 13.51 2.31
C SER A 388 13.15 14.57 1.24
N ILE A 389 12.33 14.56 0.20
CA ILE A 389 12.31 15.58 -0.83
C ILE A 389 11.27 16.62 -0.45
N VAL A 390 11.70 17.87 -0.29
CA VAL A 390 10.84 18.97 0.12
C VAL A 390 10.56 19.89 -1.05
N SER A 391 9.28 20.22 -1.22
CA SER A 391 8.81 21.23 -2.18
C SER A 391 8.38 22.48 -1.41
N THR A 392 8.72 23.67 -1.90
CA THR A 392 8.35 24.93 -1.25
C THR A 392 7.25 25.69 -2.00
N MET A 393 6.55 26.59 -1.31
CA MET A 393 5.52 27.44 -1.92
C MET A 393 6.07 28.40 -2.98
N GLU A 394 7.36 28.72 -2.92
CA GLU A 394 8.08 29.54 -3.90
C GLU A 394 8.42 28.75 -5.19
N GLY A 395 8.09 27.46 -5.24
CA GLY A 395 8.40 26.58 -6.36
C GLY A 395 9.83 26.07 -6.36
N GLU A 396 10.53 26.15 -5.23
CA GLU A 396 11.85 25.54 -5.05
C GLU A 396 11.72 24.09 -4.55
N GLY A 397 12.81 23.33 -4.64
CA GLY A 397 12.87 21.98 -4.09
C GLY A 397 14.26 21.66 -3.54
N TYR A 398 14.31 20.82 -2.50
CA TYR A 398 15.57 20.35 -1.92
C TYR A 398 15.44 18.95 -1.32
N ALA A 399 16.56 18.21 -1.28
CA ALA A 399 16.67 17.02 -0.45
C ALA A 399 17.05 17.44 0.97
N LEU A 400 16.28 17.00 1.95
CA LEU A 400 16.51 17.19 3.38
C LEU A 400 17.08 15.90 3.97
N LEU A 401 18.13 16.02 4.78
CA LEU A 401 18.71 14.93 5.56
C LEU A 401 18.57 15.24 7.04
N LEU A 402 17.90 14.35 7.77
CA LEU A 402 17.78 14.38 9.22
C LEU A 402 18.62 13.25 9.83
N ASP A 403 19.24 13.50 10.97
CA ASP A 403 19.88 12.46 11.77
C ASP A 403 18.82 11.50 12.33
N GLY A 404 19.01 10.19 12.16
CA GLY A 404 18.01 9.19 12.52
C GLY A 404 17.67 9.15 14.01
N MET A 405 18.62 9.51 14.89
CA MET A 405 18.47 9.46 16.35
C MET A 405 17.85 10.74 16.92
N THR A 406 18.51 11.87 16.65
CA THR A 406 18.14 13.20 17.16
C THR A 406 16.98 13.80 16.39
N PHE A 407 16.78 13.40 15.13
CA PHE A 407 15.83 13.96 14.17
C PHE A 407 16.07 15.44 13.85
N GLN A 408 17.31 15.91 14.05
CA GLN A 408 17.75 17.24 13.67
C GLN A 408 18.28 17.25 12.24
N GLU A 409 18.12 18.36 11.54
CA GLU A 409 18.68 18.55 10.21
C GLU A 409 20.21 18.52 10.24
N ILE A 410 20.80 17.69 9.39
CA ILE A 410 22.26 17.57 9.24
C ILE A 410 22.75 18.13 7.90
N ALA A 411 21.89 18.13 6.87
CA ALA A 411 22.22 18.70 5.57
C ALA A 411 20.94 18.99 4.77
N ARG A 412 21.05 19.95 3.84
CA ARG A 412 20.10 20.13 2.74
C ARG A 412 20.82 20.34 1.41
N VAL A 413 20.27 19.76 0.35
CA VAL A 413 20.80 19.89 -1.02
C VAL A 413 19.72 20.49 -1.90
N ARG A 414 19.91 21.73 -2.34
CA ARG A 414 18.95 22.43 -3.21
C ARG A 414 19.03 21.90 -4.63
N PHE A 415 17.86 21.70 -5.24
CA PHE A 415 17.76 21.39 -6.65
C PHE A 415 17.76 22.67 -7.49
N PRO A 416 18.22 22.61 -8.75
CA PRO A 416 18.15 23.74 -9.66
C PRO A 416 16.73 23.94 -10.24
N TYR A 417 15.75 23.17 -9.79
CA TYR A 417 14.36 23.19 -10.23
C TYR A 417 13.42 22.83 -9.06
N GLY A 418 12.16 23.27 -9.16
CA GLY A 418 11.10 22.80 -8.27
C GLY A 418 10.71 21.35 -8.58
N LEU A 419 10.23 20.64 -7.57
CA LEU A 419 9.69 19.29 -7.71
C LEU A 419 8.20 19.29 -7.32
N PRO A 420 7.34 18.60 -8.07
CA PRO A 420 6.00 18.30 -7.59
C PRO A 420 6.07 17.28 -6.45
N PHE A 421 5.06 17.27 -5.59
CA PHE A 421 4.92 16.25 -4.56
C PHE A 421 4.88 14.84 -5.17
N GLY A 422 5.73 13.95 -4.65
CA GLY A 422 5.80 12.52 -4.99
C GLY A 422 5.34 11.64 -3.84
N PHE A 423 5.03 10.37 -4.13
CA PHE A 423 4.55 9.41 -3.13
C PHE A 423 5.69 8.60 -2.50
N HIS A 424 6.16 7.54 -3.17
CA HIS A 424 7.16 6.63 -2.61
C HIS A 424 8.45 6.59 -3.42
N GLY A 425 9.55 6.31 -2.73
CA GLY A 425 10.87 6.12 -3.32
C GLY A 425 11.61 4.94 -2.71
N CYS A 426 12.83 4.71 -3.18
CA CYS A 426 13.71 3.73 -2.57
C CYS A 426 15.15 4.24 -2.54
N TRP A 427 15.91 3.79 -1.55
CA TRP A 427 17.36 3.97 -1.50
C TRP A 427 18.04 2.76 -2.15
N ILE A 428 18.86 3.00 -3.16
CA ILE A 428 19.67 1.98 -3.81
C ILE A 428 21.13 2.26 -3.46
N PRO A 429 21.78 1.44 -2.62
CA PRO A 429 23.20 1.61 -2.36
C PRO A 429 24.01 1.36 -3.64
N GLU A 430 25.07 2.14 -3.84
CA GLU A 430 26.07 1.82 -4.85
C GLU A 430 26.65 0.43 -4.53
N LYS A 431 26.85 -0.42 -5.55
CA LYS A 431 27.53 -1.70 -5.35
C LYS A 431 28.98 -1.39 -4.96
N ILE A 432 29.29 -1.44 -3.67
CA ILE A 432 30.64 -1.26 -3.12
C ILE A 432 31.54 -2.42 -3.51
#